data_AF-A0A2A5FF20-F1
#
_entry.id   AF-A0A2A5FF20-F1
#
_cell.length_a   1.000
_cell.length_b   1.000
_cell.length_c   1.000
_cell.angle_alpha   90.00
_cell.angle_beta   90.00
_cell.angle_gamma   90.00
#
_symmetry.space_group_name_H-M   'P 1'
#
loop_
_entity.id
_entity.type
_entity.pdbx_description
1 polymer ?
#
loop_
_entity_poly.entity_id
_entity_poly.type
_entity_poly.pdbx_seq_one_letter_code
_entity_poly.pdbx_strand_id
1 'polypeptide(L)'
;MKKHKTDLIRLKSPSILLLVFGYLSANTQVLYNNAIIDITQGTFVTVEGSALNTDSLSNMGNLYIDSNFVNNGNATGGGNYFVAGDWENNMVFTADTSTVELNGANQLIKGSSVS
;
A
#
# COMPACT_ATOMS: atom_id res chain seq x y z
N MET A 1 -58.72 29.70 37.70
CA MET A 1 -57.28 29.37 37.58
C MET A 1 -57.04 28.61 36.28
N LYS A 2 -56.65 29.30 35.19
CA LYS A 2 -56.22 28.69 33.91
C LYS A 2 -54.74 29.04 33.73
N LYS A 3 -53.87 28.02 33.75
CA LYS A 3 -52.44 28.19 33.47
C LYS A 3 -52.25 28.34 31.96
N HIS A 4 -51.88 29.53 31.48
CA HIS A 4 -51.37 29.70 30.12
C HIS A 4 -49.92 29.22 30.08
N LYS A 5 -49.67 28.18 29.28
CA LYS A 5 -48.35 27.63 28.99
C LYS A 5 -47.55 28.64 28.16
N THR A 6 -46.30 28.85 28.56
CA THR A 6 -45.28 29.55 27.78
C THR A 6 -44.91 28.69 26.57
N ASP A 7 -45.19 29.16 25.36
CA ASP A 7 -44.73 28.52 24.14
C ASP A 7 -43.22 28.74 23.99
N LEU A 8 -42.45 27.67 24.17
CA LEU A 8 -41.03 27.62 23.82
C LEU A 8 -40.91 27.71 22.30
N ILE A 9 -40.19 28.73 21.83
CA ILE A 9 -39.81 28.91 20.42
C ILE A 9 -39.06 27.65 19.97
N ARG A 10 -39.70 26.84 19.11
CA ARG A 10 -39.04 25.73 18.42
C ARG A 10 -38.07 26.30 17.37
N LEU A 11 -36.78 26.29 17.66
CA LEU A 11 -35.74 26.48 16.64
C LEU A 11 -35.84 25.36 15.60
N LYS A 12 -36.20 25.70 14.35
CA LYS A 12 -36.19 24.78 13.21
C LYS A 12 -34.82 24.88 12.51
N SER A 13 -33.99 23.85 12.71
CA SER A 13 -32.73 23.55 12.00
C SER A 13 -31.57 24.53 12.24
N PRO A 14 -30.37 24.00 12.55
CA PRO A 14 -29.43 23.75 11.46
C PRO A 14 -28.63 22.45 11.67
N SER A 15 -28.78 21.47 10.78
CA SER A 15 -27.79 20.40 10.64
C SER A 15 -26.90 20.73 9.45
N ILE A 16 -25.85 21.52 9.69
CA ILE A 16 -24.71 21.60 8.76
C ILE A 16 -24.04 20.22 8.79
N LEU A 17 -24.24 19.43 7.73
CA LEU A 17 -23.49 18.21 7.49
C LEU A 17 -22.09 18.63 7.02
N LEU A 18 -21.14 18.68 7.95
CA LEU A 18 -19.72 18.86 7.62
C LEU A 18 -19.21 17.55 7.01
N LEU A 19 -19.24 17.46 5.68
CA LEU A 19 -18.55 16.42 4.91
C LEU A 19 -17.05 16.68 5.05
N VAL A 20 -16.43 16.07 6.05
CA VAL A 20 -14.98 15.92 6.11
C VAL A 20 -14.63 14.93 5.01
N PHE A 21 -14.37 15.44 3.80
CA PHE A 21 -13.58 14.71 2.81
C PHE A 21 -12.19 14.54 3.42
N GLY A 22 -12.01 13.47 4.18
CA GLY A 22 -10.67 12.97 4.48
C GLY A 22 -9.96 12.84 3.15
N TYR A 23 -8.77 13.44 3.06
CA TYR A 23 -7.87 13.23 1.95
C TYR A 23 -7.45 11.76 1.98
N LEU A 24 -8.30 10.88 1.45
CA LEU A 24 -7.89 9.55 1.06
C LEU A 24 -7.01 9.76 -0.15
N SER A 25 -5.70 9.85 0.09
CA SER A 25 -4.70 9.74 -0.95
C SER A 25 -4.88 8.35 -1.57
N ALA A 26 -5.68 8.26 -2.62
CA ALA A 26 -5.71 7.08 -3.47
C ALA A 26 -4.38 7.07 -4.22
N ASN A 27 -3.39 6.35 -3.69
CA ASN A 27 -2.21 6.02 -4.47
C ASN A 27 -2.70 5.15 -5.63
N THR A 28 -2.72 5.70 -6.85
CA THR A 28 -3.00 4.90 -8.04
C THR A 28 -1.98 3.78 -8.08
N GLN A 29 -2.48 2.55 -8.05
CA GLN A 29 -1.66 1.36 -8.22
C GLN A 29 -1.33 1.24 -9.71
N VAL A 30 -0.03 1.21 -10.02
CA VAL A 30 0.48 1.18 -11.40
C VAL A 30 0.85 -0.24 -11.81
N LEU A 31 1.29 -1.07 -10.87
CA LEU A 31 1.51 -2.50 -11.12
C LEU A 31 0.51 -3.34 -10.32
N TYR A 32 -0.33 -4.09 -11.03
CA TYR A 32 -1.11 -5.19 -10.46
C TYR A 32 -0.60 -6.51 -11.02
N ASN A 33 0.21 -7.22 -10.23
CA ASN A 33 0.68 -8.55 -10.62
C ASN A 33 -0.27 -9.64 -10.12
N ASN A 34 -1.04 -10.22 -11.04
CA ASN A 34 -1.89 -11.39 -10.81
C ASN A 34 -1.47 -12.61 -11.65
N ALA A 35 -0.19 -12.65 -12.03
CA ALA A 35 0.41 -13.71 -12.82
C ALA A 35 1.87 -13.94 -12.39
N ILE A 36 2.63 -14.67 -13.20
CA ILE A 36 4.06 -14.87 -13.01
C ILE A 36 4.81 -13.71 -13.67
N ILE A 37 5.61 -12.99 -12.88
CA ILE A 37 6.59 -12.01 -13.35
C ILE A 37 7.99 -12.49 -12.98
N ASP A 38 8.85 -12.63 -13.99
CA ASP A 38 10.27 -12.91 -13.83
C ASP A 38 11.10 -11.71 -14.32
N ILE A 39 11.76 -11.01 -13.39
CA ILE A 39 12.72 -9.95 -13.68
C ILE A 39 14.11 -10.58 -13.70
N THR A 40 14.71 -10.69 -14.88
CA THR A 40 16.00 -11.36 -15.06
C THR A 40 17.18 -10.42 -14.80
N GLN A 41 18.37 -11.01 -14.59
CA GLN A 41 19.59 -10.26 -14.31
C GLN A 41 19.90 -9.22 -15.38
N GLY A 42 20.29 -8.02 -14.94
CA GLY A 42 20.55 -6.86 -15.81
C GLY A 42 19.30 -6.08 -16.25
N THR A 43 18.10 -6.59 -15.95
CA THR A 43 16.85 -5.88 -16.22
C THR A 43 16.60 -4.79 -15.19
N PHE A 44 16.07 -3.65 -15.64
CA PHE A 44 15.57 -2.57 -14.80
C PHE A 44 14.06 -2.43 -15.02
N VAL A 45 13.28 -2.63 -13.96
CA VAL A 45 11.83 -2.41 -13.94
C VAL A 45 11.56 -1.23 -13.02
N THR A 46 10.87 -0.22 -13.55
CA THR A 46 10.42 0.96 -12.80
C THR A 46 8.90 0.96 -12.76
N VAL A 47 8.33 1.02 -11.57
CA VAL A 47 6.91 1.22 -11.31
C VAL A 47 6.74 2.66 -10.82
N GLU A 48 6.21 3.53 -11.68
CA GLU A 48 5.87 4.93 -11.35
C GLU A 48 4.53 5.02 -10.60
N GLY A 49 4.39 4.22 -9.55
CA GLY A 49 3.28 4.21 -8.62
C GLY A 49 3.37 3.04 -7.65
N SER A 50 2.26 2.71 -6.98
CA SER A 50 2.23 1.55 -6.10
C SER A 50 2.23 0.23 -6.89
N ALA A 51 2.87 -0.79 -6.32
CA ALA A 51 2.80 -2.16 -6.79
C ALA A 51 2.02 -3.03 -5.81
N LEU A 52 1.13 -3.88 -6.33
CA LEU A 52 0.56 -4.98 -5.57
C LEU A 52 0.85 -6.30 -6.30
N ASN A 53 1.46 -7.22 -5.57
CA ASN A 53 1.69 -8.59 -6.00
C ASN A 53 0.67 -9.52 -5.34
N THR A 54 -0.15 -10.22 -6.12
CA THR A 54 -1.08 -11.25 -5.64
C THR A 54 -0.71 -12.67 -6.09
N ASP A 55 0.35 -12.82 -6.90
CA ASP A 55 0.85 -14.11 -7.37
C ASP A 55 2.38 -14.13 -7.27
N SER A 56 3.11 -14.52 -8.31
CA SER A 56 4.54 -14.82 -8.23
C SER A 56 5.37 -13.73 -8.88
N LEU A 57 6.31 -13.17 -8.10
CA LEU A 57 7.28 -12.18 -8.55
C LEU A 57 8.70 -12.65 -8.20
N SER A 58 9.47 -13.03 -9.21
CA SER A 58 10.88 -13.36 -9.08
C SER A 58 11.73 -12.19 -9.55
N ASN A 59 12.63 -11.68 -8.72
CA ASN A 59 13.52 -10.58 -9.07
C ASN A 59 14.99 -10.97 -8.93
N MET A 60 15.65 -11.14 -10.07
CA MET A 60 17.11 -11.27 -10.19
C MET A 60 17.76 -10.00 -10.77
N GLY A 61 16.96 -8.98 -11.10
CA GLY A 61 17.40 -7.72 -11.70
C GLY A 61 17.30 -6.56 -10.72
N ASN A 62 16.75 -5.44 -11.20
CA ASN A 62 16.50 -4.24 -10.39
C ASN A 62 15.02 -3.86 -10.50
N LEU A 63 14.31 -3.86 -9.36
CA LEU A 63 12.93 -3.44 -9.25
C LEU A 63 12.86 -2.16 -8.43
N TYR A 64 12.46 -1.07 -9.07
CA TYR A 64 12.23 0.23 -8.44
C TYR A 64 10.73 0.51 -8.39
N ILE A 65 10.21 0.77 -7.20
CA ILE A 65 8.82 1.15 -6.96
C ILE A 65 8.84 2.52 -6.27
N ASP A 66 8.27 3.53 -6.94
CA ASP A 66 8.34 4.92 -6.45
C ASP A 66 7.40 5.23 -5.27
N SER A 67 6.53 4.27 -4.94
CA SER A 67 5.51 4.36 -3.91
C SER A 67 5.45 3.07 -3.10
N ASN A 68 4.27 2.63 -2.68
CA ASN A 68 4.10 1.48 -1.80
C ASN A 68 4.21 0.14 -2.54
N PHE A 69 4.77 -0.86 -1.86
CA PHE A 69 4.72 -2.25 -2.31
C PHE A 69 3.90 -3.11 -1.35
N VAL A 70 2.79 -3.65 -1.85
CA VAL A 70 1.97 -4.64 -1.11
C VAL A 70 2.22 -6.03 -1.69
N ASN A 71 2.77 -6.93 -0.89
CA ASN A 71 3.00 -8.31 -1.29
C ASN A 71 1.99 -9.25 -0.61
N ASN A 72 0.97 -9.64 -1.37
CA ASN A 72 -0.03 -10.66 -0.99
C ASN A 72 0.26 -12.03 -1.66
N GLY A 73 1.34 -12.15 -2.44
CA GLY A 73 1.75 -13.37 -3.14
C GLY A 73 3.16 -13.86 -2.76
N ASN A 74 3.82 -14.60 -3.64
CA ASN A 74 5.20 -15.01 -3.43
C ASN A 74 6.16 -14.01 -4.11
N ALA A 75 7.04 -13.39 -3.33
CA ALA A 75 8.13 -12.56 -3.84
C ALA A 75 9.48 -13.23 -3.51
N THR A 76 10.35 -13.39 -4.49
CA THR A 76 11.63 -14.11 -4.33
C THR A 76 12.71 -13.54 -5.23
N GLY A 77 13.97 -13.87 -4.96
CA GLY A 77 15.08 -13.70 -5.90
C GLY A 77 16.31 -13.12 -5.23
N GLY A 78 17.35 -12.84 -6.01
CA GLY A 78 18.64 -12.31 -5.57
C GLY A 78 18.93 -10.89 -6.06
N GLY A 79 17.95 -10.22 -6.64
CA GLY A 79 18.06 -8.89 -7.23
C GLY A 79 17.92 -7.74 -6.23
N ASN A 80 17.90 -6.53 -6.77
CA ASN A 80 17.71 -5.31 -5.98
C ASN A 80 16.23 -4.93 -5.95
N TYR A 81 15.70 -4.71 -4.75
CA TYR A 81 14.39 -4.12 -4.52
C TYR A 81 14.56 -2.74 -3.92
N PHE A 82 14.05 -1.72 -4.60
CA PHE A 82 13.93 -0.36 -4.07
C PHE A 82 12.46 -0.01 -3.94
N VAL A 83 12.02 0.33 -2.73
CA VAL A 83 10.66 0.78 -2.45
C VAL A 83 10.72 2.14 -1.76
N ALA A 84 10.27 3.18 -2.47
CA ALA A 84 10.31 4.54 -1.95
C ALA A 84 9.25 4.78 -0.86
N GLY A 85 8.12 4.09 -0.94
CA GLY A 85 7.04 4.10 0.05
C GLY A 85 7.11 2.94 1.04
N ASP A 86 5.94 2.60 1.58
CA ASP A 86 5.78 1.52 2.56
C ASP A 86 5.81 0.16 1.87
N TRP A 87 6.57 -0.80 2.41
CA TRP A 87 6.46 -2.21 2.05
C TRP A 87 5.61 -2.94 3.09
N GLU A 88 4.43 -3.40 2.68
CA GLU A 88 3.57 -4.32 3.43
C GLU A 88 3.66 -5.74 2.87
N ASN A 89 4.29 -6.65 3.61
CA ASN A 89 4.41 -8.05 3.20
C ASN A 89 3.43 -8.94 3.97
N ASN A 90 2.31 -9.28 3.33
CA ASN A 90 1.24 -10.11 3.88
C ASN A 90 1.43 -11.60 3.62
N MET A 91 2.35 -11.98 2.72
CA MET A 91 2.60 -13.37 2.37
C MET A 91 4.10 -13.73 2.44
N VAL A 92 4.68 -14.42 1.46
CA VAL A 92 6.08 -14.89 1.54
C VAL A 92 6.99 -13.95 0.77
N PHE A 93 8.05 -13.50 1.45
CA PHE A 93 9.23 -12.94 0.81
C PHE A 93 10.44 -13.81 1.13
N THR A 94 11.06 -14.37 0.10
CA THR A 94 12.32 -15.13 0.19
C THR A 94 13.45 -14.26 -0.34
N ALA A 95 14.24 -13.73 0.59
CA ALA A 95 15.27 -12.75 0.26
C ALA A 95 16.44 -13.32 -0.55
N ASP A 96 16.82 -14.59 -0.36
CA ASP A 96 18.03 -15.19 -0.95
C ASP A 96 19.25 -14.25 -0.87
N THR A 97 19.77 -13.78 -2.01
CA THR A 97 20.90 -12.85 -2.12
C THR A 97 20.49 -11.40 -2.38
N SER A 98 19.21 -11.07 -2.21
CA SER A 98 18.64 -9.76 -2.51
C SER A 98 19.25 -8.63 -1.68
N THR A 99 19.35 -7.46 -2.31
CA THR A 99 19.49 -6.19 -1.58
C THR A 99 18.13 -5.49 -1.57
N VAL A 100 17.70 -5.03 -0.39
CA VAL A 100 16.41 -4.33 -0.21
C VAL A 100 16.67 -2.94 0.38
N GLU A 101 16.23 -1.90 -0.32
CA GLU A 101 16.22 -0.52 0.15
C GLU A 101 14.79 -0.04 0.38
N LEU A 102 14.52 0.46 1.60
CA LEU A 102 13.20 0.87 2.06
C LEU A 102 13.23 2.31 2.56
N ASN A 103 12.43 3.18 1.95
CA ASN A 103 12.42 4.60 2.29
C ASN A 103 11.07 5.12 2.84
N GLY A 104 10.05 4.26 2.93
CA GLY A 104 8.76 4.59 3.56
C GLY A 104 8.76 4.57 5.08
N ALA A 105 7.70 5.13 5.68
CA ALA A 105 7.56 5.32 7.11
C ALA A 105 7.18 4.03 7.85
N ASN A 106 6.47 3.11 7.19
CA ASN A 106 6.06 1.83 7.75
C ASN A 106 6.60 0.69 6.90
N GLN A 107 7.58 -0.02 7.45
CA GLN A 107 8.19 -1.16 6.77
C GLN A 107 7.84 -2.42 7.54
N LEU A 108 7.08 -3.30 6.90
CA LEU A 108 6.68 -4.58 7.46
C LEU A 108 7.02 -5.70 6.47
N ILE A 109 8.29 -6.10 6.48
CA ILE A 109 8.75 -7.27 5.74
C ILE A 109 8.67 -8.49 6.67
N LYS A 110 7.73 -9.37 6.40
CA LYS A 110 7.59 -10.66 7.08
C LYS A 110 8.08 -11.76 6.14
N GLY A 111 8.87 -12.69 6.65
CA GLY A 111 9.37 -13.81 5.85
C GLY A 111 10.13 -14.79 6.72
N SER A 112 10.19 -16.05 6.30
CA SER A 112 11.13 -17.01 6.84
C SER A 112 12.49 -16.79 6.17
N SER A 113 13.51 -16.37 6.92
CA SER A 113 14.89 -16.49 6.43
C SER A 113 15.23 -17.97 6.32
N VAL A 114 15.38 -18.48 5.10
CA VAL A 114 16.08 -19.75 4.88
C VAL A 114 17.53 -19.40 4.60
N SER A 115 18.40 -19.76 5.54
CA SER A 115 19.87 -19.74 5.37
C SER A 115 20.33 -20.81 4.41
#